data_AF-A0A382RBS7-F1
#
_entry.id   AF-A0A382RBS7-F1
#
_cell.length_a   1.000
_cell.length_b   1.000
_cell.length_c   1.000
_cell.angle_alpha   90.00
_cell.angle_beta   90.00
_cell.angle_gamma   90.00
#
_symmetry.space_group_name_H-M   'P 1'
#
loop_
_entity.id
_entity.type
_entity.pdbx_description
1 polymer ?
#
loop_
_entity_poly.entity_id
_entity_poly.type
_entity_poly.pdbx_seq_one_letter_code
_entity_poly.pdbx_strand_id
1 'polypeptide(L)'
;VKYEVLDSDKDLVKWKKTLSLLPDELQDIYFYPEYVGMHTFIKGAKALLFTFKEEENIWLHPFLLQPIDSDAFSLNGGPWFDIESAYGYGGPLSNTEDKDFLDKANTKFSEWCMENNVVAEFVRFHPIIENEKWASEFHSIKQLRYTLSVKPEGREEHIYNNPKVRNKIKRAKKNTINVHKISIDQYFQAFVDIYHQNMERIN
;
A
#
# COMPACT_ATOMS: atom_id res chain seq x y z
N VAL A 1 1.31 -21.42 17.14
CA VAL A 1 0.56 -20.63 16.14
C VAL A 1 1.60 -19.86 15.34
N LYS A 2 1.85 -20.22 14.08
CA LYS A 2 2.93 -19.58 13.29
C LYS A 2 2.41 -18.47 12.37
N TYR A 3 1.09 -18.25 12.33
CA TYR A 3 0.50 -17.08 11.67
C TYR A 3 -0.58 -16.43 12.53
N GLU A 4 -0.83 -15.15 12.28
CA GLU A 4 -1.93 -14.37 12.88
C GLU A 4 -2.50 -13.40 11.85
N VAL A 5 -3.81 -13.17 11.90
CA VAL A 5 -4.51 -12.19 11.06
C VAL A 5 -5.03 -11.05 11.94
N LEU A 6 -4.67 -9.81 11.58
CA LEU A 6 -5.04 -8.59 12.29
C LEU A 6 -6.02 -7.77 11.44
N ASP A 7 -7.00 -7.14 12.08
CA ASP A 7 -8.04 -6.33 11.43
C ASP A 7 -7.79 -4.84 11.68
N SER A 8 -7.86 -4.00 10.64
CA SER A 8 -7.56 -2.56 10.77
C SER A 8 -8.47 -1.85 11.77
N ASP A 9 -9.69 -2.34 11.98
CA ASP A 9 -10.65 -1.68 12.88
C ASP A 9 -10.47 -2.10 14.33
N LYS A 10 -9.87 -3.27 14.58
CA LYS A 10 -9.79 -3.89 15.91
C LYS A 10 -8.37 -3.92 16.47
N ASP A 11 -7.39 -4.07 15.60
CA ASP A 11 -6.01 -4.42 15.96
C ASP A 11 -5.00 -3.33 15.61
N LEU A 12 -5.43 -2.06 15.46
CA LEU A 12 -4.58 -0.90 15.10
C LEU A 12 -3.21 -0.89 15.79
N VAL A 13 -3.21 -0.99 17.12
CA VAL A 13 -1.99 -0.93 17.94
C VAL A 13 -1.08 -2.12 17.66
N LYS A 14 -1.68 -3.31 17.49
CA LYS A 14 -0.94 -4.55 17.27
C LYS A 14 -0.40 -4.64 15.85
N TRP A 15 -1.14 -4.19 14.85
CA TRP A 15 -0.69 -4.09 13.46
C TRP A 15 0.51 -3.15 13.37
N LYS A 16 0.42 -1.94 13.92
CA LYS A 16 1.56 -1.00 13.94
C LYS A 16 2.79 -1.56 14.63
N LYS A 17 2.60 -2.24 15.78
CA LYS A 17 3.68 -2.91 16.49
C LYS A 17 4.31 -4.05 15.67
N THR A 18 3.52 -4.76 14.87
CA THR A 18 4.02 -5.81 13.98
C THR A 18 4.82 -5.19 12.84
N LEU A 19 4.33 -4.11 12.22
CA LEU A 19 5.03 -3.40 11.15
C LEU A 19 6.37 -2.84 11.64
N SER A 20 6.44 -2.34 12.87
CA SER A 20 7.68 -1.82 13.47
C SER A 20 8.74 -2.89 13.79
N LEU A 21 8.47 -4.18 13.53
CA LEU A 21 9.48 -5.23 13.60
C LEU A 21 10.32 -5.31 12.32
N LEU A 22 9.86 -4.67 11.24
CA LEU A 22 10.62 -4.55 10.00
C LEU A 22 11.57 -3.34 10.05
N PRO A 23 12.66 -3.35 9.25
CA PRO A 23 13.49 -2.16 9.04
C PRO A 23 12.67 -0.94 8.59
N ASP A 24 13.10 0.26 8.99
CA ASP A 24 12.38 1.52 8.74
C ASP A 24 12.11 1.76 7.25
N GLU A 25 13.03 1.36 6.38
CA GLU A 25 12.89 1.46 4.92
C GLU A 25 11.73 0.63 4.33
N LEU A 26 11.21 -0.35 5.08
CA LEU A 26 10.06 -1.16 4.68
C LEU A 26 8.74 -0.63 5.27
N GLN A 27 8.78 0.31 6.20
CA GLN A 27 7.61 0.84 6.90
C GLN A 27 6.95 2.00 6.14
N ASP A 28 6.55 1.75 4.89
CA ASP A 28 5.85 2.74 4.05
C ASP A 28 4.38 2.92 4.48
N ILE A 29 3.80 4.11 4.26
CA ILE A 29 2.42 4.44 4.61
C ILE A 29 1.40 3.46 4.03
N TYR A 30 1.70 2.87 2.86
CA TYR A 30 0.81 1.89 2.22
C TYR A 30 0.53 0.64 3.06
N PHE A 31 1.38 0.31 4.04
CA PHE A 31 1.26 -0.87 4.88
C PHE A 31 0.65 -0.58 6.27
N TYR A 32 0.33 0.69 6.56
CA TYR A 32 -0.29 1.09 7.83
C TYR A 32 -1.79 0.75 7.86
N PRO A 33 -2.32 0.32 9.02
CA PRO A 33 -3.71 -0.12 9.11
C PRO A 33 -4.71 0.98 8.77
N GLU A 34 -4.44 2.24 9.12
CA GLU A 34 -5.32 3.36 8.76
C GLU A 34 -5.39 3.58 7.26
N TYR A 35 -4.26 3.46 6.58
CA TYR A 35 -4.20 3.63 5.14
C TYR A 35 -4.96 2.49 4.45
N VAL A 36 -4.69 1.24 4.80
CA VAL A 36 -5.39 0.08 4.21
C VAL A 36 -6.89 0.14 4.55
N GLY A 37 -7.24 0.42 5.80
CA GLY A 37 -8.62 0.53 6.28
C GLY A 37 -9.44 1.59 5.55
N MET A 38 -8.85 2.75 5.22
CA MET A 38 -9.53 3.81 4.46
C MET A 38 -9.99 3.37 3.05
N HIS A 39 -9.44 2.28 2.51
CA HIS A 39 -9.78 1.74 1.19
C HIS A 39 -10.86 0.65 1.21
N THR A 40 -11.54 0.44 2.34
CA THR A 40 -12.66 -0.50 2.47
C THR A 40 -13.96 0.07 1.89
N PHE A 41 -13.99 0.31 0.57
CA PHE A 41 -15.13 0.95 -0.09
C PHE A 41 -16.32 0.02 -0.35
N ILE A 42 -16.07 -1.29 -0.42
CA ILE A 42 -17.11 -2.31 -0.64
C ILE A 42 -17.74 -2.68 0.70
N LYS A 43 -19.08 -2.69 0.76
CA LYS A 43 -19.82 -3.12 1.96
C LYS A 43 -19.44 -4.55 2.31
N GLY A 44 -18.97 -4.76 3.54
CA GLY A 44 -18.55 -6.07 4.03
C GLY A 44 -17.09 -6.42 3.73
N ALA A 45 -16.37 -5.55 3.02
CA ALA A 45 -14.92 -5.68 2.90
C ALA A 45 -14.23 -5.45 4.25
N LYS A 46 -13.06 -6.07 4.41
CA LYS A 46 -12.20 -5.90 5.59
C LYS A 46 -10.78 -5.59 5.14
N ALA A 47 -10.11 -4.69 5.86
CA ALA A 47 -8.68 -4.50 5.72
C ALA A 47 -7.96 -5.38 6.74
N LEU A 48 -7.22 -6.36 6.25
CA LEU A 48 -6.57 -7.38 7.06
C LEU A 48 -5.06 -7.38 6.84
N LEU A 49 -4.32 -7.82 7.85
CA LEU A 49 -2.90 -8.11 7.78
C LEU A 49 -2.67 -9.56 8.17
N PHE A 50 -2.21 -10.38 7.23
CA PHE A 50 -1.68 -11.70 7.56
C PHE A 50 -0.23 -11.56 7.99
N THR A 51 0.15 -12.27 9.05
CA THR A 51 1.51 -12.27 9.61
C THR A 51 1.96 -13.69 9.82
N PHE A 52 3.22 -14.00 9.49
CA PHE A 52 3.86 -15.29 9.75
C PHE A 52 5.20 -15.05 10.44
N LYS A 53 5.48 -15.82 11.49
CA LYS A 53 6.69 -15.65 12.32
C LYS A 53 7.34 -16.99 12.68
N GLU A 54 8.66 -17.07 12.49
CA GLU A 54 9.52 -18.14 12.98
C GLU A 54 10.80 -17.51 13.53
N GLU A 55 11.07 -17.71 14.82
CA GLU A 55 12.23 -17.10 15.50
C GLU A 55 12.23 -15.56 15.33
N GLU A 56 13.29 -15.00 14.74
CA GLU A 56 13.42 -13.55 14.45
C GLU A 56 12.88 -13.17 13.07
N ASN A 57 12.51 -14.15 12.23
CA ASN A 57 12.01 -13.90 10.88
C ASN A 57 10.50 -13.58 10.90
N ILE A 58 10.12 -12.56 10.15
CA ILE A 58 8.74 -12.12 10.00
C ILE A 58 8.41 -11.90 8.52
N TRP A 59 7.25 -12.40 8.12
CA TRP A 59 6.60 -12.10 6.85
C TRP A 59 5.23 -11.51 7.14
N LEU A 60 4.87 -10.42 6.47
CA LEU A 60 3.59 -9.77 6.68
C LEU A 60 3.00 -9.27 5.38
N HIS A 61 1.69 -9.35 5.23
CA HIS A 61 1.02 -9.03 3.98
C HIS A 61 -0.36 -8.41 4.25
N PRO A 62 -0.51 -7.08 4.06
CA PRO A 62 -1.78 -6.41 4.17
C PRO A 62 -2.57 -6.46 2.86
N PHE A 63 -3.88 -6.65 2.98
CA PHE A 63 -4.81 -6.75 1.85
C PHE A 63 -6.23 -6.34 2.27
N LEU A 64 -7.05 -6.03 1.28
CA LEU A 64 -8.48 -5.86 1.38
C LEU A 64 -9.13 -7.20 1.03
N LEU A 65 -9.82 -7.83 1.98
CA LEU A 65 -10.68 -8.99 1.74
C LEU A 65 -12.06 -8.51 1.33
N GLN A 66 -12.49 -8.79 0.10
CA GLN A 66 -13.71 -8.23 -0.49
C GLN A 66 -14.69 -9.33 -0.89
N PRO A 67 -15.97 -9.24 -0.48
CA PRO A 67 -16.97 -10.21 -0.92
C PRO A 67 -17.22 -10.06 -2.43
N ILE A 68 -17.26 -11.19 -3.14
CA ILE A 68 -17.64 -11.26 -4.55
C ILE A 68 -19.17 -11.23 -4.69
N ASP A 69 -19.85 -11.89 -3.75
CA ASP A 69 -21.30 -11.88 -3.70
C ASP A 69 -21.83 -10.47 -3.45
N SER A 70 -22.87 -10.12 -4.18
CA SER A 70 -23.57 -8.85 -4.05
C SER A 70 -25.07 -9.07 -4.10
N ASP A 71 -25.83 -8.04 -3.72
CA ASP A 71 -27.30 -8.07 -3.85
C ASP A 71 -27.77 -8.34 -5.29
N ALA A 72 -26.90 -8.12 -6.29
CA ALA A 72 -27.17 -8.35 -7.71
C ALA A 72 -26.70 -9.73 -8.23
N PHE A 73 -25.86 -10.45 -7.48
CA PHE A 73 -25.24 -11.71 -7.91
C PHE A 73 -24.87 -12.56 -6.70
N SER A 74 -25.50 -13.74 -6.56
CA SER A 74 -25.22 -14.70 -5.50
C SER A 74 -24.66 -16.00 -6.08
N LEU A 75 -23.54 -16.43 -5.55
CA LEU A 75 -22.90 -17.69 -5.87
C LEU A 75 -23.36 -18.80 -4.92
N ASN A 76 -23.49 -20.01 -5.46
CA ASN A 76 -23.67 -21.19 -4.63
C ASN A 76 -22.35 -21.54 -3.91
N GLY A 77 -22.44 -22.12 -2.71
CA GLY A 77 -21.27 -22.64 -2.00
C GLY A 77 -20.70 -21.76 -0.89
N GLY A 78 -21.31 -20.60 -0.63
CA GLY A 78 -20.96 -19.73 0.50
C GLY A 78 -20.40 -18.39 0.04
N PRO A 79 -20.10 -17.47 0.98
CA PRO A 79 -19.51 -16.19 0.61
C PRO A 79 -18.12 -16.45 0.04
N TRP A 80 -17.91 -16.04 -1.21
CA TRP A 80 -16.62 -16.05 -1.89
C TRP A 80 -15.98 -14.67 -1.81
N PHE A 81 -14.65 -14.65 -1.81
CA PHE A 81 -13.89 -13.43 -1.67
C PHE A 81 -12.78 -13.31 -2.69
N ASP A 82 -12.47 -12.09 -3.08
CA ASP A 82 -11.20 -11.72 -3.68
C ASP A 82 -10.38 -10.95 -2.65
N ILE A 83 -9.05 -10.99 -2.79
CA ILE A 83 -8.16 -10.10 -2.06
C ILE A 83 -7.44 -9.14 -3.00
N GLU A 84 -7.28 -7.90 -2.57
CA GLU A 84 -6.43 -6.94 -3.31
C GLU A 84 -5.61 -6.03 -2.40
N SER A 85 -4.49 -5.54 -2.91
CA SER A 85 -3.76 -4.44 -2.27
C SER A 85 -4.60 -3.16 -2.26
N ALA A 86 -4.53 -2.37 -1.17
CA ALA A 86 -5.07 -1.02 -1.13
C ALA A 86 -4.51 -0.13 -2.26
N TYR A 87 -5.17 1.00 -2.53
CA TYR A 87 -4.74 1.89 -3.61
C TYR A 87 -3.32 2.41 -3.38
N GLY A 88 -2.51 2.39 -4.44
CA GLY A 88 -1.08 2.65 -4.36
C GLY A 88 -0.30 1.35 -4.52
N TYR A 89 0.51 1.02 -3.52
CA TYR A 89 1.32 -0.19 -3.49
C TYR A 89 0.94 -1.09 -2.32
N GLY A 90 1.31 -2.36 -2.39
CA GLY A 90 1.09 -3.36 -1.36
C GLY A 90 2.00 -4.55 -1.59
N GLY A 91 1.52 -5.75 -1.28
CA GLY A 91 2.31 -6.98 -1.38
C GLY A 91 2.93 -7.37 -0.03
N PRO A 92 3.65 -8.49 0.02
CA PRO A 92 4.26 -8.95 1.26
C PRO A 92 5.48 -8.11 1.62
N LEU A 93 5.84 -8.12 2.89
CA LEU A 93 7.10 -7.58 3.42
C LEU A 93 7.77 -8.65 4.27
N SER A 94 9.09 -8.73 4.21
CA SER A 94 9.89 -9.67 5.00
C SER A 94 11.18 -9.01 5.49
N ASN A 95 11.64 -9.36 6.68
CA ASN A 95 12.97 -8.97 7.16
C ASN A 95 14.09 -9.95 6.74
N THR A 96 13.73 -11.00 6.01
CA THR A 96 14.65 -12.04 5.54
C THR A 96 14.39 -12.42 4.09
N GLU A 97 15.44 -12.90 3.42
CA GLU A 97 15.37 -13.52 2.09
C GLU A 97 15.58 -15.05 2.16
N ASP A 98 15.51 -15.63 3.35
CA ASP A 98 15.58 -17.08 3.55
C ASP A 98 14.42 -17.77 2.81
N LYS A 99 14.78 -18.60 1.82
CA LYS A 99 13.81 -19.23 0.93
C LYS A 99 12.88 -20.20 1.67
N ASP A 100 13.41 -21.00 2.59
CA ASP A 100 12.61 -21.98 3.32
C ASP A 100 11.56 -21.28 4.20
N PHE A 101 11.93 -20.16 4.82
CA PHE A 101 11.00 -19.32 5.56
C PHE A 101 9.93 -18.70 4.67
N LEU A 102 10.32 -18.10 3.53
CA LEU A 102 9.40 -17.47 2.58
C LEU A 102 8.43 -18.50 1.97
N ASP A 103 8.90 -19.69 1.61
CA ASP A 103 8.07 -20.76 1.07
C ASP A 103 7.05 -21.24 2.09
N LYS A 104 7.43 -21.37 3.38
CA LYS A 104 6.49 -21.69 4.47
C LYS A 104 5.47 -20.57 4.68
N ALA A 105 5.90 -19.31 4.69
CA ALA A 105 5.02 -18.16 4.91
C ALA A 105 3.97 -18.06 3.80
N ASN A 106 4.40 -18.12 2.54
CA ASN A 106 3.54 -18.10 1.37
C ASN A 106 2.60 -19.31 1.32
N THR A 107 3.09 -20.51 1.67
CA THR A 107 2.25 -21.71 1.77
C THR A 107 1.16 -21.52 2.82
N LYS A 108 1.50 -20.99 3.99
CA LYS A 108 0.52 -20.75 5.05
C LYS A 108 -0.49 -19.66 4.71
N PHE A 109 -0.06 -18.64 3.97
CA PHE A 109 -0.98 -17.63 3.45
C PHE A 109 -1.95 -18.24 2.42
N SER A 110 -1.46 -19.06 1.49
CA SER A 110 -2.29 -19.76 0.50
C SER A 110 -3.29 -20.73 1.16
N GLU A 111 -2.86 -21.50 2.16
CA GLU A 111 -3.76 -22.34 2.98
C GLU A 111 -4.86 -21.50 3.63
N TRP A 112 -4.50 -20.36 4.24
CA TRP A 112 -5.47 -19.46 4.83
C TRP A 112 -6.46 -18.91 3.80
N CYS A 113 -6.00 -18.53 2.62
CA CYS A 113 -6.85 -18.08 1.52
C CYS A 113 -7.88 -19.16 1.12
N MET A 114 -7.44 -20.41 0.95
CA MET A 114 -8.32 -21.54 0.63
C MET A 114 -9.35 -21.81 1.73
N GLU A 115 -8.93 -21.78 3.00
CA GLU A 115 -9.81 -21.98 4.16
C GLU A 115 -10.85 -20.86 4.33
N ASN A 116 -10.57 -19.67 3.77
CA ASN A 116 -11.44 -18.49 3.86
C ASN A 116 -12.15 -18.15 2.54
N ASN A 117 -12.27 -19.12 1.62
CA ASN A 117 -12.96 -18.98 0.33
C ASN A 117 -12.45 -17.81 -0.53
N VAL A 118 -11.15 -17.51 -0.45
CA VAL A 118 -10.49 -16.55 -1.34
C VAL A 118 -10.19 -17.23 -2.67
N VAL A 119 -10.68 -16.67 -3.79
CA VAL A 119 -10.55 -17.29 -5.12
C VAL A 119 -9.50 -16.63 -5.99
N ALA A 120 -9.25 -15.33 -5.80
CA ALA A 120 -8.20 -14.61 -6.52
C ALA A 120 -7.54 -13.53 -5.67
N GLU A 121 -6.32 -13.18 -6.08
CA GLU A 121 -5.51 -12.13 -5.49
C GLU A 121 -5.02 -11.17 -6.57
N PHE A 122 -5.12 -9.87 -6.29
CA PHE A 122 -4.52 -8.81 -7.10
C PHE A 122 -3.61 -7.90 -6.26
N VAL A 123 -2.32 -7.85 -6.62
CA VAL A 123 -1.32 -7.06 -5.88
C VAL A 123 -0.62 -6.06 -6.79
N ARG A 124 -0.51 -4.81 -6.33
CA ARG A 124 0.42 -3.82 -6.87
C ARG A 124 1.70 -3.78 -6.02
N PHE A 125 2.74 -4.49 -6.44
CA PHE A 125 4.02 -4.51 -5.71
C PHE A 125 4.66 -3.12 -5.64
N HIS A 126 5.40 -2.88 -4.56
CA HIS A 126 6.03 -1.62 -4.25
C HIS A 126 7.37 -1.48 -4.99
N PRO A 127 7.48 -0.63 -6.04
CA PRO A 127 8.61 -0.64 -6.98
C PRO A 127 9.92 -0.11 -6.42
N ILE A 128 9.91 0.53 -5.24
CA ILE A 128 11.14 0.98 -4.55
C ILE A 128 11.61 -0.07 -3.51
N ILE A 129 10.68 -0.87 -2.99
CA ILE A 129 11.00 -1.93 -2.02
C ILE A 129 11.32 -3.24 -2.78
N GLU A 130 10.79 -3.37 -4.00
CA GLU A 130 10.95 -4.55 -4.87
C GLU A 130 10.43 -5.80 -4.16
N ASN A 131 9.28 -5.66 -3.51
CA ASN A 131 8.73 -6.67 -2.61
C ASN A 131 8.04 -7.84 -3.31
N GLU A 132 7.99 -7.84 -4.64
CA GLU A 132 7.63 -9.02 -5.42
C GLU A 132 8.57 -10.21 -5.15
N LYS A 133 9.81 -9.94 -4.70
CA LYS A 133 10.79 -10.98 -4.34
C LYS A 133 10.40 -11.82 -3.12
N TRP A 134 9.45 -11.35 -2.30
CA TRP A 134 8.95 -12.06 -1.12
C TRP A 134 7.58 -12.71 -1.36
N ALA A 135 7.02 -12.53 -2.55
CA ALA A 135 5.77 -13.15 -2.96
C ALA A 135 5.99 -14.57 -3.46
N SER A 136 4.91 -15.36 -3.41
CA SER A 136 4.90 -16.72 -3.94
C SER A 136 5.16 -16.72 -5.46
N GLU A 137 5.83 -17.78 -5.94
CA GLU A 137 5.99 -18.07 -7.37
C GLU A 137 4.67 -18.26 -8.14
N PHE A 138 3.54 -18.42 -7.45
CA PHE A 138 2.21 -18.47 -8.07
C PHE A 138 1.76 -17.12 -8.64
N HIS A 139 2.42 -16.01 -8.28
CA HIS A 139 2.09 -14.70 -8.82
C HIS A 139 2.59 -14.54 -10.27
N SER A 140 1.68 -14.19 -11.17
CA SER A 140 2.05 -13.72 -12.51
C SER A 140 2.39 -12.23 -12.47
N ILE A 141 3.70 -11.91 -12.43
CA ILE A 141 4.18 -10.54 -12.29
C ILE A 141 4.31 -9.88 -13.67
N LYS A 142 3.76 -8.68 -13.82
CA LYS A 142 3.87 -7.86 -15.03
C LYS A 142 4.24 -6.42 -14.70
N GLN A 143 5.30 -5.91 -15.33
CA GLN A 143 5.66 -4.50 -15.25
C GLN A 143 4.70 -3.66 -16.09
N LEU A 144 3.97 -2.74 -15.44
CA LEU A 144 2.98 -1.88 -16.10
C LEU A 144 3.45 -0.43 -16.28
N ARG A 145 4.22 0.10 -15.33
CA ARG A 145 4.64 1.51 -15.27
C ARG A 145 6.04 1.62 -14.70
N TYR A 146 6.69 2.75 -14.99
CA TYR A 146 7.93 3.15 -14.34
C TYR A 146 7.62 4.18 -13.25
N THR A 147 8.16 3.95 -12.05
CA THR A 147 8.10 4.91 -10.94
C THR A 147 9.41 5.65 -10.85
N LEU A 148 9.35 6.98 -10.86
CA LEU A 148 10.51 7.85 -10.65
C LEU A 148 10.58 8.24 -9.18
N SER A 149 11.60 7.75 -8.48
CA SER A 149 11.92 8.15 -7.11
C SER A 149 13.14 9.06 -7.10
N VAL A 150 13.08 10.14 -6.31
CA VAL A 150 14.18 11.08 -6.13
C VAL A 150 14.44 11.22 -4.63
N LYS A 151 15.60 10.71 -4.18
CA LYS A 151 16.08 10.96 -2.82
C LYS A 151 16.48 12.44 -2.69
N PRO A 152 15.86 13.19 -1.76
CA PRO A 152 16.20 14.61 -1.56
C PRO A 152 17.62 14.81 -1.04
N GLU A 153 18.11 13.89 -0.19
CA GLU A 153 19.41 14.01 0.45
C GLU A 153 20.55 14.03 -0.57
N GLY A 154 21.47 14.99 -0.43
CA GLY A 154 22.67 15.10 -1.26
C GLY A 154 22.42 15.56 -2.70
N ARG A 155 21.20 15.99 -3.07
CA ARG A 155 20.85 16.40 -4.45
C ARG A 155 20.32 17.81 -4.61
N GLU A 156 20.32 18.62 -3.55
CA GLU A 156 19.91 20.03 -3.61
C GLU A 156 20.61 20.75 -4.76
N GLU A 157 21.94 20.63 -4.88
CA GLU A 157 22.70 21.29 -5.93
C GLU A 157 22.32 20.83 -7.36
N HIS A 158 22.01 19.54 -7.56
CA HIS A 158 21.75 18.99 -8.90
C HIS A 158 20.34 19.27 -9.44
N ILE A 159 19.30 19.20 -8.61
CA ILE A 159 17.92 19.53 -9.03
C ILE A 159 17.83 21.02 -9.37
N TYR A 160 18.47 21.86 -8.57
CA TYR A 160 18.57 23.29 -8.82
C TYR A 160 19.59 23.64 -9.91
N ASN A 161 20.32 22.70 -10.51
CA ASN A 161 21.28 23.02 -11.58
C ASN A 161 20.70 23.00 -13.00
N ASN A 162 19.47 22.51 -13.19
CA ASN A 162 18.79 22.62 -14.46
C ASN A 162 18.35 24.08 -14.73
N PRO A 163 18.83 24.74 -15.81
CA PRO A 163 18.52 26.15 -16.09
C PRO A 163 17.02 26.43 -16.20
N LYS A 164 16.22 25.49 -16.75
CA LYS A 164 14.76 25.64 -16.86
C LYS A 164 14.10 25.62 -15.49
N VAL A 165 14.54 24.73 -14.60
CA VAL A 165 14.04 24.63 -13.21
C VAL A 165 14.41 25.89 -12.43
N ARG A 166 15.67 26.35 -12.52
CA ARG A 166 16.12 27.62 -11.89
C ARG A 166 15.28 28.81 -12.32
N ASN A 167 15.01 28.94 -13.62
CA ASN A 167 14.24 30.08 -14.13
C ASN A 167 12.79 30.05 -13.61
N LYS A 168 12.17 28.86 -13.51
CA LYS A 168 10.84 28.71 -12.90
C LYS A 168 10.85 29.09 -11.42
N ILE A 169 11.85 28.64 -10.65
CA ILE A 169 12.01 28.99 -9.22
C ILE A 169 12.25 30.49 -9.04
N LYS A 170 13.14 31.10 -9.85
CA LYS A 170 13.40 32.55 -9.82
C LYS A 170 12.12 33.35 -10.10
N ARG A 171 11.31 32.92 -11.08
CA ARG A 171 10.03 33.54 -11.40
C ARG A 171 9.04 33.42 -10.23
N ALA A 172 8.92 32.25 -9.61
CA ALA A 172 8.08 32.04 -8.44
C ALA A 172 8.47 32.98 -7.28
N LYS A 173 9.78 33.11 -7.00
CA LYS A 173 10.32 34.03 -6.00
C LYS A 173 10.07 35.51 -6.34
N LYS A 174 10.16 35.88 -7.62
CA LYS A 174 9.91 37.25 -8.09
C LYS A 174 8.43 37.66 -7.98
N ASN A 175 7.51 36.71 -8.10
CA ASN A 175 6.07 36.96 -8.09
C ASN A 175 5.45 36.96 -6.68
N THR A 176 6.25 37.10 -5.62
CA THR A 176 5.77 37.22 -4.22
C THR A 176 4.81 36.10 -3.81
N ILE A 177 5.11 34.86 -4.21
CA ILE A 177 4.33 33.70 -3.77
C ILE A 177 4.66 33.43 -2.30
N ASN A 178 3.65 33.50 -1.43
CA ASN A 178 3.77 33.10 -0.04
C ASN A 178 3.30 31.65 0.12
N VAL A 179 4.11 30.83 0.78
CA VAL A 179 3.79 29.43 1.09
C VAL A 179 3.54 29.31 2.58
N HIS A 180 2.36 28.82 2.94
CA HIS A 180 1.96 28.64 4.34
C HIS A 180 1.66 27.17 4.60
N LYS A 181 2.11 26.66 5.75
CA LYS A 181 1.58 25.40 6.28
C LYS A 181 0.25 25.72 6.94
N ILE A 182 -0.82 25.15 6.40
CA ILE A 182 -2.19 25.39 6.83
C ILE A 182 -2.79 24.13 7.44
N SER A 183 -3.83 24.29 8.26
CA SER A 183 -4.66 23.16 8.70
C SER A 183 -5.56 22.71 7.56
N ILE A 184 -5.63 21.41 7.30
CA ILE A 184 -6.52 20.86 6.26
C ILE A 184 -7.98 21.16 6.58
N ASP A 185 -8.39 21.15 7.85
CA ASP A 185 -9.78 21.37 8.27
C ASP A 185 -10.33 22.74 7.82
N GLN A 186 -9.46 23.74 7.75
CA GLN A 186 -9.83 25.11 7.36
C GLN A 186 -9.89 25.32 5.84
N TYR A 187 -9.14 24.52 5.08
CA TYR A 187 -8.90 24.76 3.65
C TYR A 187 -9.21 23.57 2.76
N PHE A 188 -9.81 22.52 3.31
CA PHE A 188 -10.15 21.30 2.56
C PHE A 188 -11.04 21.60 1.36
N GLN A 189 -12.09 22.41 1.55
CA GLN A 189 -12.99 22.78 0.44
C GLN A 189 -12.24 23.55 -0.66
N ALA A 190 -11.36 24.49 -0.29
CA ALA A 190 -10.57 25.23 -1.27
C ALA A 190 -9.64 24.32 -2.07
N PHE A 191 -9.07 23.29 -1.43
CA PHE A 191 -8.28 22.27 -2.12
C PHE A 191 -9.14 21.45 -3.11
N VAL A 192 -10.32 21.01 -2.68
CA VAL A 192 -11.28 20.26 -3.51
C VAL A 192 -11.69 21.09 -4.74
N ASP A 193 -12.01 22.36 -4.56
CA ASP A 193 -12.40 23.26 -5.65
C ASP A 193 -11.27 23.41 -6.69
N ILE A 194 -10.03 23.62 -6.23
CA ILE A 194 -8.85 23.70 -7.11
C ILE A 194 -8.62 22.38 -7.84
N TYR A 195 -8.83 21.24 -7.18
CA TYR A 195 -8.68 19.93 -7.78
C TYR A 195 -9.69 19.73 -8.92
N HIS A 196 -10.97 20.03 -8.70
CA HIS A 196 -12.01 19.92 -9.73
C HIS A 196 -11.78 20.88 -10.90
N GLN A 197 -11.42 22.14 -10.65
CA GLN A 197 -11.07 23.09 -11.71
C GLN A 197 -9.93 22.58 -12.59
N ASN A 198 -8.94 21.88 -12.02
CA ASN A 198 -7.86 21.29 -12.81
C ASN A 198 -8.31 20.08 -13.62
N MET A 199 -9.20 19.25 -13.10
CA MET A 199 -9.76 18.10 -13.82
C MET A 199 -10.60 18.54 -15.03
N GLU A 200 -11.45 19.56 -14.86
CA GLU A 200 -12.24 20.13 -15.96
C GLU A 200 -11.38 20.72 -17.08
N ARG A 201 -10.23 21.30 -16.73
CA ARG A 201 -9.32 21.90 -17.73
C ARG A 201 -8.59 20.85 -18.58
N ILE A 202 -8.40 19.64 -18.06
CA ILE A 202 -7.61 18.57 -18.70
C ILE A 202 -8.51 17.62 -19.52
N ASN A 203 -9.81 17.59 -19.22
CA ASN A 203 -10.85 16.90 -20.00
C ASN A 203 -11.31 17.73 -21.20
#